data_AF-A0AA38YVN9-F1
#
_entry.id   AF-A0AA38YVN9-F1
#
_cell.length_a   1.000
_cell.length_b   1.000
_cell.length_c   1.000
_cell.angle_alpha   90.00
_cell.angle_beta   90.00
_cell.angle_gamma   90.00
#
_symmetry.space_group_name_H-M   'P 1'
#
loop_
_entity.id
_entity.type
_entity.pdbx_description
1 polymer ?
#
loop_
_entity_poly.entity_id
_entity_poly.type
_entity_poly.pdbx_seq_one_letter_code
_entity_poly.pdbx_strand_id
1 'polypeptide(L)'
;METLDATSSASNLQSPSSKTPQPPPSVIRLWRPAAQRNLRNQWSKLASYRQQWTSTASKGRSHATDLVNSYLSQRYMPAMELGVLSDMPNIRKKACMKLLKQQGVHGSKLLSAYKDMVAVVTHMVNTSRSMRCFLKGTSSSPLVQFSSLSEDTNDLGDGGGTPAFLFWPISSFGWNFKP
;
A
#
# COMPACT_ATOMS: atom_id res chain seq x y z
N MET A 1 -43.48 9.83 -60.77
CA MET A 1 -43.95 8.47 -61.08
C MET A 1 -42.69 7.71 -61.46
N GLU A 2 -42.07 6.85 -60.67
CA GLU A 2 -42.35 6.13 -59.43
C GLU A 2 -41.00 5.82 -58.74
N THR A 3 -41.08 5.39 -57.48
CA THR A 3 -40.08 5.07 -56.45
C THR A 3 -39.27 3.76 -56.65
N LEU A 4 -38.39 3.48 -55.66
CA LEU A 4 -37.78 2.20 -55.19
C LEU A 4 -36.28 2.05 -55.54
N ASP A 5 -35.33 1.66 -54.67
CA ASP A 5 -35.29 1.36 -53.24
C ASP A 5 -33.81 1.45 -52.80
N ALA A 6 -33.51 2.11 -51.68
CA ALA A 6 -32.17 2.15 -51.09
C ALA A 6 -32.06 1.08 -50.00
N THR A 7 -31.39 -0.03 -50.32
CA THR A 7 -31.09 -1.09 -49.34
C THR A 7 -30.05 -0.60 -48.33
N SER A 8 -30.52 -0.08 -47.19
CA SER A 8 -29.73 0.09 -45.98
C SER A 8 -29.60 -1.25 -45.27
N SER A 9 -28.48 -1.94 -45.48
CA SER A 9 -28.10 -3.10 -44.66
C SER A 9 -27.56 -2.60 -43.32
N ALA A 10 -28.43 -2.46 -42.34
CA ALA A 10 -28.06 -2.30 -40.93
C ALA A 10 -27.33 -3.56 -40.47
N SER A 11 -25.99 -3.51 -40.40
CA SER A 11 -25.18 -4.52 -39.73
C SER A 11 -25.42 -4.42 -38.22
N ASN A 12 -26.29 -5.30 -37.74
CA ASN A 12 -26.57 -5.53 -36.34
C ASN A 12 -25.27 -6.00 -35.64
N LEU A 13 -24.53 -5.06 -35.02
CA LEU A 13 -23.37 -5.34 -34.19
C LEU A 13 -23.86 -5.96 -32.88
N GLN A 14 -24.17 -7.25 -32.91
CA GLN A 14 -24.27 -8.07 -31.72
C GLN A 14 -22.88 -8.13 -31.07
N SER A 15 -22.73 -7.43 -29.95
CA SER A 15 -21.59 -7.58 -29.06
C SER A 15 -21.50 -9.06 -28.64
N PRO A 16 -20.33 -9.73 -28.76
CA PRO A 16 -20.18 -11.04 -28.17
C PRO A 16 -20.25 -10.86 -26.66
N SER A 17 -21.36 -11.31 -26.07
CA SER A 17 -21.49 -11.49 -24.64
C SER A 17 -20.48 -12.56 -24.24
N SER A 18 -19.30 -12.13 -23.80
CA SER A 18 -18.31 -12.97 -23.15
C SER A 18 -18.91 -13.47 -21.84
N LYS A 19 -19.70 -14.55 -21.92
CA LYS A 19 -20.18 -15.27 -20.75
C LYS A 19 -18.97 -15.96 -20.14
N THR A 20 -18.31 -15.29 -19.20
CA THR A 20 -17.40 -15.95 -18.26
C THR A 20 -18.16 -17.14 -17.66
N PRO A 21 -17.56 -18.35 -17.60
CA PRO A 21 -18.22 -19.51 -17.03
C PRO A 21 -18.66 -19.17 -15.60
N GLN A 22 -19.97 -19.11 -15.35
CA GLN A 22 -20.45 -18.89 -14.00
C GLN A 22 -20.06 -20.11 -13.16
N PRO A 23 -19.36 -19.92 -12.03
CA PRO A 23 -18.97 -21.03 -11.18
C PRO A 23 -20.22 -21.77 -10.67
N PRO A 24 -20.12 -23.09 -10.39
CA PRO A 24 -21.25 -23.86 -9.89
C PRO A 24 -21.89 -23.22 -8.63
N PRO A 25 -23.21 -23.36 -8.42
CA PRO A 25 -23.90 -22.75 -7.27
C PRO A 25 -23.32 -23.13 -5.89
N SER A 26 -22.77 -24.34 -5.77
CA SER A 26 -22.08 -24.83 -4.58
C SER A 26 -20.79 -24.06 -4.28
N VAL A 27 -20.01 -23.76 -5.32
CA VAL A 27 -18.80 -22.92 -5.25
C VAL A 27 -19.20 -21.50 -4.83
N ILE A 28 -20.23 -20.92 -5.46
CA ILE A 28 -20.75 -19.58 -5.14
C ILE A 28 -21.18 -19.47 -3.67
N ARG A 29 -21.84 -20.50 -3.11
CA ARG A 29 -22.34 -20.48 -1.73
C ARG A 29 -21.21 -20.50 -0.70
N LEU A 30 -20.15 -21.26 -0.93
CA LEU A 30 -19.01 -21.40 -0.01
C LEU A 30 -17.97 -20.30 -0.17
N TRP A 31 -17.91 -19.67 -1.34
CA TRP A 31 -16.99 -18.57 -1.66
C TRP A 31 -17.23 -17.33 -0.80
N ARG A 32 -18.49 -16.91 -0.61
CA ARG A 32 -18.79 -15.64 0.08
C ARG A 32 -18.29 -15.61 1.54
N PRO A 33 -18.57 -16.62 2.40
CA PRO A 33 -18.02 -16.64 3.75
C PRO A 33 -16.49 -16.71 3.78
N ALA A 34 -15.87 -17.43 2.84
CA ALA A 34 -14.42 -17.52 2.74
C ALA A 34 -13.79 -16.16 2.37
N ALA A 35 -14.39 -15.44 1.41
CA ALA A 35 -13.97 -14.10 0.99
C ALA A 35 -14.08 -13.08 2.13
N GLN A 36 -15.20 -13.08 2.84
CA GLN A 36 -15.42 -12.20 3.99
C GLN A 36 -14.38 -12.46 5.10
N ARG A 37 -14.08 -13.74 5.37
CA ARG A 37 -13.06 -14.12 6.36
C ARG A 37 -11.66 -13.68 5.91
N ASN A 38 -11.30 -13.92 4.64
CA ASN A 38 -10.02 -13.47 4.11
C ASN A 38 -9.88 -11.94 4.24
N LEU A 39 -10.90 -11.17 3.86
CA LEU A 39 -10.88 -9.72 3.97
C LEU A 39 -10.65 -9.26 5.41
N ARG A 40 -11.39 -9.81 6.39
CA ARG A 40 -11.18 -9.50 7.81
C ARG A 40 -9.74 -9.78 8.24
N ASN A 41 -9.20 -10.94 7.84
CA ASN A 41 -7.83 -11.33 8.19
C ASN A 41 -6.78 -10.41 7.55
N GLN A 42 -6.90 -10.09 6.27
CA GLN A 42 -5.99 -9.17 5.58
C GLN A 42 -6.15 -7.74 6.08
N TRP A 43 -7.37 -7.32 6.44
CA TRP A 43 -7.62 -6.00 6.98
C TRP A 43 -6.93 -5.81 8.33
N SER A 44 -7.01 -6.81 9.21
CA SER A 44 -6.26 -6.80 10.49
C SER A 44 -4.76 -6.67 10.28
N LYS A 45 -4.20 -7.35 9.27
CA LYS A 45 -2.78 -7.18 8.89
C LYS A 45 -2.49 -5.78 8.35
N LEU A 46 -3.33 -5.26 7.47
CA LEU A 46 -3.19 -3.93 6.89
C LEU A 46 -3.23 -2.84 7.98
N ALA A 47 -4.13 -2.98 8.97
CA ALA A 47 -4.21 -2.10 10.12
C ALA A 47 -2.92 -2.12 10.94
N SER A 48 -2.34 -3.31 11.18
CA SER A 48 -1.05 -3.45 11.85
C SER A 48 0.09 -2.77 11.06
N TYR A 49 0.17 -3.02 9.75
CA TYR A 49 1.18 -2.37 8.90
C TYR A 49 1.04 -0.85 8.87
N ARG A 50 -0.20 -0.32 8.90
CA ARG A 50 -0.42 1.13 9.01
C ARG A 50 0.19 1.70 10.29
N GLN A 51 0.03 1.01 11.43
CA GLN A 51 0.65 1.44 12.69
C GLN A 51 2.18 1.36 12.64
N GLN A 52 2.72 0.29 12.04
CA GLN A 52 4.16 0.15 11.83
C GLN A 52 4.71 1.27 10.95
N TRP A 53 4.04 1.61 9.85
CA TRP A 53 4.40 2.73 8.98
C TRP A 53 4.47 4.05 9.76
N THR A 54 3.42 4.37 10.55
CA THR A 54 3.40 5.60 11.35
C THR A 54 4.54 5.64 12.37
N SER A 55 4.81 4.52 13.04
CA SER A 55 5.91 4.40 14.01
C SER A 55 7.27 4.61 13.33
N THR A 56 7.54 3.89 12.24
CA THR A 56 8.80 4.00 11.49
C THR A 56 8.98 5.39 10.86
N ALA A 57 7.90 5.99 10.34
CA ALA A 57 7.93 7.37 9.84
C ALA A 57 8.27 8.37 10.95
N SER A 58 7.72 8.20 12.15
CA SER A 58 8.06 9.03 13.30
C SER A 58 9.54 8.92 13.69
N LYS A 59 10.09 7.68 13.70
CA LYS A 59 11.52 7.44 13.92
C LYS A 59 12.38 8.09 12.84
N GLY A 60 12.01 7.93 11.58
CA GLY A 60 12.70 8.55 10.44
C GLY A 60 12.74 10.08 10.57
N ARG A 61 11.60 10.71 10.87
CA ARG A 61 11.55 12.16 11.13
C ARG A 61 12.47 12.58 12.28
N SER A 62 12.45 11.83 13.39
CA SER A 62 13.32 12.11 14.54
C SER A 62 14.80 12.06 14.16
N HIS A 63 15.22 11.04 13.39
CA HIS A 63 16.60 10.95 12.90
C HIS A 63 16.96 12.06 11.91
N ALA A 64 16.03 12.49 11.05
CA ALA A 64 16.24 13.63 10.18
C ALA A 64 16.41 14.93 10.98
N THR A 65 15.59 15.14 12.01
CA THR A 65 15.72 16.28 12.93
C THR A 65 17.08 16.27 13.64
N ASP A 66 17.50 15.13 14.19
CA ASP A 66 18.81 15.01 14.85
C ASP A 66 19.98 15.27 13.89
N LEU A 67 19.87 14.80 12.65
CA LEU A 67 20.86 15.05 11.60
C LEU A 67 20.99 16.55 11.31
N VAL A 68 19.86 17.23 11.11
CA VAL A 68 19.84 18.68 10.88
C VAL A 68 20.37 19.42 12.11
N ASN A 69 19.94 19.05 13.31
CA ASN A 69 20.38 19.68 14.55
C ASN A 69 21.89 19.55 14.76
N SER A 70 22.45 18.37 14.52
CA SER A 70 23.90 18.14 14.64
C SER A 70 24.70 18.88 13.57
N TYR A 71 24.15 19.01 12.35
CA TYR A 71 24.73 19.84 11.29
C TYR A 71 24.73 21.33 11.66
N LEU A 72 23.58 21.88 12.06
CA LEU A 72 23.47 23.29 12.44
C LEU A 72 24.35 23.61 13.65
N SER A 73 24.34 22.75 14.67
CA SER A 73 25.22 22.91 15.84
C SER A 73 26.70 22.95 15.45
N GLN A 74 27.11 22.15 14.46
CA GLN A 74 28.49 22.17 13.97
C GLN A 74 28.78 23.47 13.21
N ARG A 75 27.85 23.91 12.35
CA ARG A 75 27.98 25.12 11.54
C ARG A 75 28.13 26.38 12.41
N TYR A 76 27.37 26.46 13.49
CA TYR A 76 27.38 27.61 14.40
C TYR A 76 28.35 27.48 15.58
N MET A 77 29.03 26.33 15.73
CA MET A 77 30.05 26.11 16.77
C MET A 77 31.12 27.22 16.86
N PRO A 78 31.60 27.85 15.77
CA PRO A 78 32.57 28.94 15.89
C PRO A 78 32.04 30.17 16.62
N ALA A 79 30.75 30.50 16.43
CA ALA A 79 30.09 31.67 17.01
C ALA A 79 29.38 31.37 18.35
N MET A 80 29.37 30.11 18.79
CA MET A 80 28.67 29.70 20.02
C MET A 80 29.41 30.19 21.26
N GLU A 81 28.67 30.83 22.19
CA GLU A 81 29.19 31.17 23.51
C GLU A 81 29.34 29.91 24.36
N LEU A 82 30.57 29.60 24.77
CA LEU A 82 30.90 28.39 25.53
C LEU A 82 30.99 28.65 27.05
N GLY A 83 30.91 29.91 27.49
CA GLY A 83 31.15 30.30 28.89
C GLY A 83 32.47 29.74 29.39
N VAL A 84 32.47 29.20 30.62
CA VAL A 84 33.66 28.58 31.27
C VAL A 84 34.32 27.46 30.46
N LEU A 85 33.63 26.89 29.46
CA LEU A 85 34.23 25.87 28.60
C LEU A 85 35.16 26.46 27.53
N SER A 86 35.16 27.77 27.28
CA SER A 86 36.06 28.41 26.31
C SER A 86 37.53 28.19 26.61
N ASP A 87 37.86 28.06 27.90
CA ASP A 87 39.23 27.94 28.39
C ASP A 87 39.78 26.52 28.16
N MET A 88 38.92 25.56 27.84
CA MET A 88 39.35 24.20 27.51
C MET A 88 40.02 24.16 26.13
N PRO A 89 41.29 23.73 26.05
CA PRO A 89 42.00 23.67 24.78
C PRO A 89 41.32 22.69 23.82
N ASN A 90 41.17 23.11 22.56
CA ASN A 90 40.57 22.33 21.48
C ASN A 90 39.10 21.92 21.68
N ILE A 91 38.37 22.50 22.64
CA ILE A 91 36.97 22.13 22.93
C ILE A 91 36.07 22.22 21.68
N ARG A 92 36.17 23.31 20.92
CA ARG A 92 35.40 23.53 19.69
C ARG A 92 35.72 22.46 18.65
N LYS A 93 37.00 22.16 18.43
CA LYS A 93 37.43 21.12 17.49
C LYS A 93 36.88 19.75 17.88
N LYS A 94 36.96 19.36 19.16
CA LYS A 94 36.41 18.11 19.67
C LYS A 94 34.88 18.05 19.53
N ALA A 95 34.19 19.13 19.85
CA ALA A 95 32.74 19.24 19.68
C ALA A 95 32.34 19.10 18.20
N CYS A 96 33.02 19.77 17.28
CA CYS A 96 32.80 19.64 15.84
C CYS A 96 33.01 18.21 15.33
N MET A 97 34.05 17.50 15.80
CA MET A 97 34.29 16.10 15.43
C MET A 97 33.18 15.17 15.97
N LYS A 98 32.72 15.40 17.21
CA LYS A 98 31.59 14.66 17.80
C LYS A 98 30.32 14.86 16.99
N LEU A 99 30.00 16.11 16.63
CA LEU A 99 28.84 16.45 15.82
C LEU A 99 28.93 15.84 14.42
N LEU A 100 30.11 15.84 13.79
CA LEU A 100 30.31 15.17 12.51
C LEU A 100 30.03 13.66 12.59
N LYS A 101 30.52 13.01 13.64
CA LYS A 101 30.25 11.58 13.89
C LYS A 101 28.75 11.34 14.10
N GLN A 102 28.08 12.22 14.85
CA GLN A 102 26.62 12.14 15.05
C GLN A 102 25.87 12.26 13.73
N GLN A 103 26.24 13.19 12.85
CA GLN A 103 25.63 13.31 11.51
C GLN A 103 25.70 11.98 10.75
N GLY A 104 26.86 11.33 10.71
CA GLY A 104 27.00 10.02 10.06
C GLY A 104 26.07 8.94 10.66
N VAL A 105 25.95 8.91 11.99
CA VAL A 105 25.07 7.96 12.71
C VAL A 105 23.59 8.25 12.41
N HIS A 106 23.15 9.51 12.52
CA HIS A 106 21.77 9.89 12.26
C HIS A 106 21.40 9.70 10.79
N GLY A 107 22.32 10.00 9.86
CA GLY A 107 22.14 9.71 8.44
C GLY A 107 21.95 8.22 8.15
N SER A 108 22.77 7.36 8.77
CA SER A 108 22.63 5.90 8.63
C SER A 108 21.30 5.38 9.18
N LYS A 109 20.88 5.89 10.35
CA LYS A 109 19.59 5.54 10.97
C LYS A 109 18.40 6.04 10.15
N LEU A 110 18.49 7.24 9.58
CA LEU A 110 17.48 7.80 8.68
C LEU A 110 17.32 6.92 7.43
N LEU A 111 18.43 6.51 6.81
CA LEU A 111 18.40 5.61 5.66
C LEU A 111 17.80 4.24 6.01
N SER A 112 18.12 3.70 7.18
CA SER A 112 17.51 2.46 7.67
C SER A 112 16.00 2.61 7.85
N ALA A 113 15.54 3.67 8.52
CA ALA A 113 14.13 3.94 8.71
C ALA A 113 13.38 4.12 7.37
N TYR A 114 14.03 4.71 6.37
CA TYR A 114 13.48 4.79 5.02
C TYR A 114 13.30 3.41 4.37
N LYS A 115 14.30 2.53 4.46
CA LYS A 115 14.18 1.15 3.96
C LYS A 115 13.06 0.39 4.66
N ASP A 116 12.94 0.54 5.97
CA ASP A 116 11.87 -0.07 6.76
C ASP A 116 10.49 0.45 6.33
N MET A 117 10.36 1.76 6.09
CA MET A 117 9.15 2.38 5.55
C MET A 117 8.76 1.74 4.20
N VAL A 118 9.70 1.65 3.25
CA VAL A 118 9.46 1.03 1.93
C VAL A 118 9.03 -0.43 2.06
N ALA A 119 9.65 -1.19 2.96
CA ALA A 119 9.28 -2.57 3.22
C ALA A 119 7.83 -2.68 3.74
N VAL A 120 7.44 -1.83 4.70
CA VAL A 120 6.07 -1.80 5.22
C VAL A 120 5.06 -1.47 4.12
N VAL A 121 5.32 -0.47 3.27
CA VAL A 121 4.42 -0.14 2.14
C VAL A 121 4.30 -1.31 1.17
N THR A 122 5.41 -2.01 0.89
CA THR A 122 5.40 -3.20 0.05
C THR A 122 4.49 -4.29 0.64
N HIS A 123 4.57 -4.51 1.96
CA HIS A 123 3.66 -5.43 2.65
C HIS A 123 2.20 -4.97 2.59
N MET A 124 1.92 -3.68 2.74
CA MET A 124 0.57 -3.12 2.63
C MET A 124 -0.03 -3.34 1.23
N VAL A 125 0.75 -3.08 0.17
CA VAL A 125 0.33 -3.29 -1.22
C VAL A 125 0.06 -4.77 -1.47
N ASN A 126 0.96 -5.66 -1.07
CA ASN A 126 0.79 -7.10 -1.24
C ASN A 126 -0.44 -7.61 -0.47
N THR A 127 -0.63 -7.17 0.78
CA THR A 127 -1.79 -7.53 1.60
C THR A 127 -3.10 -7.05 0.97
N SER A 128 -3.11 -5.81 0.45
CA SER A 128 -4.27 -5.26 -0.25
C SER A 128 -4.59 -6.06 -1.51
N ARG A 129 -3.58 -6.48 -2.29
CA ARG A 129 -3.78 -7.35 -3.45
C ARG A 129 -4.33 -8.72 -3.05
N SER A 130 -3.82 -9.32 -1.97
CA SER A 130 -4.29 -10.61 -1.43
C SER A 130 -5.72 -10.61 -0.88
N MET A 131 -6.39 -9.45 -0.81
CA MET A 131 -7.83 -9.38 -0.55
C MET A 131 -8.67 -9.80 -1.76
N ARG A 132 -8.08 -9.77 -2.97
CA ARG A 132 -8.74 -10.18 -4.22
C ARG A 132 -8.88 -11.69 -4.30
N CYS A 133 -9.86 -12.12 -5.08
CA CYS A 133 -10.20 -13.52 -5.31
C CYS A 133 -10.02 -13.87 -6.77
N PHE A 134 -9.20 -14.87 -7.04
CA PHE A 134 -8.92 -15.34 -8.38
C PHE A 134 -9.50 -16.75 -8.56
N LEU A 135 -10.03 -17.02 -9.75
CA LEU A 135 -10.44 -18.34 -10.17
C LEU A 135 -9.24 -19.09 -10.73
N LYS A 136 -8.98 -20.27 -10.19
CA LYS A 136 -7.91 -21.17 -10.60
C LYS A 136 -8.50 -22.54 -10.88
N GLY A 137 -8.28 -23.08 -12.08
CA GLY A 137 -8.75 -24.42 -12.44
C GLY A 137 -9.36 -24.46 -13.85
N THR A 138 -9.75 -25.65 -14.28
CA THR A 138 -10.45 -25.83 -15.56
C THR A 138 -11.89 -25.33 -15.46
N SER A 139 -12.51 -24.99 -16.58
CA SER A 139 -13.92 -24.57 -16.67
C SER A 139 -14.90 -25.58 -16.05
N SER A 140 -14.50 -26.84 -15.88
CA SER A 140 -15.26 -27.90 -15.20
C SER A 140 -15.08 -27.96 -13.68
N SER A 141 -13.99 -27.41 -13.11
CA SER A 141 -13.66 -27.46 -11.68
C SER A 141 -12.93 -26.19 -11.22
N PRO A 142 -13.62 -25.04 -11.16
CA PRO A 142 -13.01 -23.78 -10.71
C PRO A 142 -12.78 -23.80 -9.19
N LEU A 143 -11.54 -23.61 -8.77
CA LEU A 143 -11.13 -23.39 -7.38
C LEU A 143 -10.87 -21.92 -7.13
N VAL A 144 -11.24 -21.42 -5.95
CA VAL A 144 -10.99 -20.04 -5.55
C VAL A 144 -9.63 -19.94 -4.85
N GLN A 145 -8.78 -19.02 -5.31
CA GLN A 145 -7.49 -18.70 -4.70
C GLN A 145 -7.42 -17.21 -4.31
N PHE A 146 -6.91 -16.93 -3.11
CA PHE A 146 -6.60 -15.56 -2.68
C PHE A 146 -5.10 -15.32 -2.85
N SER A 147 -4.72 -14.37 -3.71
CA SER A 147 -3.33 -14.16 -4.12
C SER A 147 -3.08 -12.69 -4.41
N SER A 148 -1.82 -12.28 -4.54
CA SER A 148 -1.47 -10.97 -5.05
C SER A 148 -1.50 -10.89 -6.58
N LEU A 149 -1.56 -12.04 -7.26
CA LEU A 149 -1.45 -12.18 -8.71
C LEU A 149 -2.43 -13.26 -9.21
N SER A 150 -3.04 -12.98 -10.36
CA SER A 150 -3.79 -13.96 -11.13
C SER A 150 -2.86 -14.76 -12.04
N GLU A 151 -3.19 -16.04 -12.28
CA GLU A 151 -2.59 -16.83 -13.36
C GLU A 151 -3.26 -16.55 -14.71
N ASP A 152 -4.52 -16.07 -14.71
CA ASP A 152 -5.28 -15.65 -15.88
C ASP A 152 -5.31 -14.11 -15.96
N THR A 153 -4.79 -13.54 -17.04
CA THR A 153 -4.77 -12.09 -17.30
C THR A 153 -6.15 -11.48 -17.48
N ASN A 154 -7.19 -12.27 -17.75
CA ASN A 154 -8.56 -11.80 -17.90
C ASN A 154 -9.35 -11.79 -16.59
N ASP A 155 -8.81 -12.36 -15.51
CA ASP A 155 -9.46 -12.35 -14.19
C ASP A 155 -9.12 -11.06 -13.44
N LEU A 156 -10.13 -10.23 -13.22
CA LEU A 156 -10.02 -8.95 -12.52
C LEU A 156 -9.87 -9.11 -10.99
N GLY A 157 -9.92 -10.33 -10.48
CA GLY A 157 -9.84 -10.65 -9.07
C GLY A 157 -11.17 -10.44 -8.34
N ASP A 158 -12.29 -10.42 -9.08
CA ASP A 158 -13.66 -10.24 -8.58
C ASP A 158 -14.36 -11.56 -8.23
N GLY A 159 -13.68 -12.70 -8.44
CA GLY A 159 -14.24 -14.03 -8.23
C GLY A 159 -15.19 -14.48 -9.35
N GLY A 160 -14.96 -14.05 -10.59
CA GLY A 160 -15.73 -14.47 -11.77
C GLY A 160 -17.08 -13.75 -11.89
N GLY A 161 -17.09 -12.42 -11.71
CA GLY A 161 -18.30 -11.61 -11.80
C GLY A 161 -19.31 -11.84 -10.67
N THR A 162 -18.97 -12.65 -9.66
CA THR A 162 -19.80 -12.87 -8.48
C THR A 162 -19.40 -11.86 -7.42
N PRO A 163 -20.10 -10.72 -7.27
CA PRO A 163 -19.68 -9.69 -6.34
C PRO A 163 -19.60 -10.28 -4.93
N ALA A 164 -18.38 -10.42 -4.39
CA ALA A 164 -18.17 -10.70 -2.96
C ALA A 164 -18.78 -9.57 -2.13
N PHE A 165 -18.75 -8.36 -2.71
CA PHE A 165 -19.43 -7.17 -2.26
C PHE A 165 -20.05 -6.53 -3.49
N LEU A 166 -21.37 -6.30 -3.46
CA LEU A 166 -21.88 -5.10 -4.14
C LEU A 166 -21.10 -3.97 -3.48
N PHE A 167 -20.37 -3.19 -4.27
CA PHE A 167 -19.60 -2.03 -3.84
C PHE A 167 -20.38 -1.34 -2.72
N TRP A 168 -20.02 -1.57 -1.45
CA TRP A 168 -20.60 -0.77 -0.38
C TRP A 168 -19.94 0.58 -0.61
N PRO A 169 -20.69 1.60 -1.07
CA PRO A 169 -20.11 2.92 -1.21
C PRO A 169 -19.49 3.25 0.14
N ILE A 170 -18.33 3.90 0.14
CA ILE A 170 -17.55 4.20 1.36
C ILE A 170 -18.41 4.87 2.45
N SER A 171 -19.54 5.50 2.06
CA SER A 171 -20.61 6.01 2.93
C SER A 171 -21.34 4.95 3.79
N SER A 172 -21.24 3.66 3.48
CA SER A 172 -21.83 2.55 4.26
C SER A 172 -20.95 2.17 5.45
N PHE A 173 -19.70 2.62 5.46
CA PHE A 173 -18.89 2.65 6.67
C PHE A 173 -19.29 3.88 7.48
N GLY A 174 -20.48 3.80 8.10
CA GLY A 174 -20.87 4.66 9.22
C GLY A 174 -20.00 4.35 10.43
N TRP A 175 -18.69 4.56 10.33
CA TRP A 175 -17.81 4.66 11.48
C TRP A 175 -17.78 6.13 11.83
N ASN A 176 -18.49 6.47 12.91
CA ASN A 176 -18.34 7.74 13.59
C ASN A 176 -16.86 7.95 13.92
N PHE A 177 -16.14 8.64 13.04
CA PHE A 177 -14.95 9.38 13.42
C PHE A 177 -15.45 10.49 14.35
N LYS A 178 -15.32 10.28 15.66
CA LYS A 178 -15.23 11.42 16.57
C LYS A 178 -13.79 11.95 16.46
N PRO A 179 -13.60 13.27 16.27
CA PRO A 179 -12.29 13.89 16.21
C PRO A 179 -11.49 13.68 17.51
#